data_AF-A0A7V3AFC2-F1
#
_entry.id   AF-A0A7V3AFC2-F1
#
_cell.length_a   1.000
_cell.length_b   1.000
_cell.length_c   1.000
_cell.angle_alpha   90.00
_cell.angle_beta   90.00
_cell.angle_gamma   90.00
#
_symmetry.space_group_name_H-M   'P 1'
#
loop_
_entity.id
_entity.type
_entity.pdbx_description
1 polymer ?
#
loop_
_entity_poly.entity_id
_entity_poly.type
_entity_poly.pdbx_seq_one_letter_code
_entity_poly.pdbx_strand_id
1 'polypeptide(L)'
;MLMRILFLGLTLFCLHLAHAADSFTPPTAEAILRTLKQEHPRLLIGPKTAEELKALIAKDKVAARIYASIERSADKTLNEKPSKYELPDGRRLLLVSGRVLDRVESLAFACRMTGKKEYVERAWMELEAASQFKDWNPSHFLDTAEMTHAFAIGYDWLWQE
;
A
#
# COMPACT_ATOMS: atom_id res chain seq x y z
N MET A 1 54.35 39.68 18.78
CA MET A 1 53.26 39.53 19.77
C MET A 1 51.87 39.82 19.19
N LEU A 2 51.72 40.68 18.15
CA LEU A 2 50.43 40.93 17.48
C LEU A 2 49.95 39.82 16.51
N MET A 3 50.84 38.99 15.95
CA MET A 3 50.47 37.97 14.94
C MET A 3 49.93 36.65 15.53
N ARG A 4 49.95 36.50 16.87
CA ARG A 4 49.37 35.35 17.59
C ARG A 4 47.94 35.61 18.06
N ILE A 5 47.53 36.87 18.18
CA ILE A 5 46.19 37.26 18.66
C ILE A 5 45.18 37.21 17.50
N LEU A 6 45.63 37.49 16.25
CA LEU A 6 44.77 37.45 15.06
C LEU A 6 44.34 36.02 14.66
N PHE A 7 45.15 34.99 14.94
CA PHE A 7 44.81 33.59 14.61
C PHE A 7 43.90 32.91 15.65
N LEU A 8 43.83 33.43 16.88
CA LEU A 8 42.89 32.95 17.89
C LEU A 8 41.48 33.54 17.73
N GLY A 9 41.34 34.72 17.11
CA GLY A 9 40.03 35.34 16.87
C GLY A 9 39.21 34.69 15.75
N LEU A 10 39.86 34.14 14.72
CA LEU A 10 39.17 33.56 13.56
C LEU A 10 38.76 32.09 13.75
N THR A 11 39.37 31.37 14.69
CA THR A 11 39.01 29.98 15.03
C THR A 11 37.85 29.90 16.02
N LEU A 12 37.63 30.93 16.84
CA LEU A 12 36.50 31.01 17.77
C LEU A 12 35.17 31.41 17.10
N PHE A 13 35.19 32.02 15.92
CA PHE A 13 33.98 32.35 15.17
C PHE A 13 33.45 31.17 14.33
N CYS A 14 34.28 30.17 13.99
CA CYS A 14 33.82 28.97 13.28
C CYS A 14 33.20 27.92 14.22
N LEU A 15 33.33 28.04 15.55
CA LEU A 15 32.74 27.09 16.50
C LEU A 15 31.27 27.38 16.84
N HIS A 16 30.73 28.54 16.47
CA HIS A 16 29.33 28.92 16.79
C HIS A 16 28.30 28.59 15.70
N LEU A 17 28.72 27.93 14.62
CA LEU A 17 27.82 27.40 13.59
C LEU A 17 27.95 25.88 13.46
N ALA A 18 28.21 25.18 14.57
CA ALA A 18 27.62 23.86 14.72
C ALA A 18 26.12 24.10 14.95
N HIS A 19 25.36 24.27 13.86
CA HIS A 19 23.93 23.97 13.91
C HIS A 19 23.86 22.57 14.52
N ALA A 20 23.39 22.48 15.76
CA ALA A 20 22.91 21.22 16.29
C ALA A 20 21.84 20.81 15.29
N ALA A 21 22.18 19.86 14.41
CA ALA A 21 21.20 19.22 13.58
C ALA A 21 20.23 18.61 14.57
N ASP A 22 19.02 19.16 14.70
CA ASP A 22 17.98 18.61 15.54
C ASP A 22 17.91 17.13 15.20
N SER A 23 18.35 16.29 16.15
CA SER A 23 18.37 14.85 15.94
C SER A 23 16.93 14.40 15.88
N PHE A 24 16.47 14.03 14.69
CA PHE A 24 15.13 13.48 14.51
C PHE A 24 14.98 12.26 15.42
N THR A 25 14.11 12.39 16.42
CA THR A 25 13.72 11.27 17.27
C THR A 25 12.39 10.75 16.74
N PRO A 26 12.32 9.55 16.14
CA PRO A 26 11.07 9.01 15.65
C PRO A 26 10.08 8.84 16.82
N PRO A 27 8.77 9.06 16.60
CA PRO A 27 7.76 8.82 17.61
C PRO A 27 7.73 7.35 18.01
N THR A 28 7.32 7.08 19.26
CA THR A 28 7.14 5.70 19.75
C THR A 28 6.01 5.00 19.01
N ALA A 29 6.03 3.66 18.96
CA ALA A 29 4.93 2.88 18.39
C ALA A 29 3.58 3.24 19.02
N GLU A 30 3.54 3.40 20.35
CA GLU A 30 2.35 3.84 21.09
C GLU A 30 1.84 5.20 20.58
N ALA A 31 2.74 6.17 20.39
CA ALA A 31 2.38 7.50 19.90
C ALA A 31 1.86 7.45 18.45
N ILE A 32 2.44 6.60 17.61
CA ILE A 32 2.00 6.39 16.21
C ILE A 32 0.61 5.74 16.18
N LEU A 33 0.39 4.71 17.01
CA LEU A 33 -0.82 3.91 16.98
C LEU A 33 -2.00 4.55 17.72
N ARG A 34 -1.77 5.56 18.56
CA ARG A 34 -2.83 6.25 19.31
C ARG A 34 -3.96 6.82 18.44
N THR A 35 -3.65 7.24 17.21
CA THR A 35 -4.65 7.79 16.28
C THR A 35 -5.19 6.75 15.28
N LEU A 36 -4.76 5.49 15.40
CA LEU A 36 -5.20 4.43 14.51
C LEU A 36 -6.65 4.04 14.86
N LYS A 37 -7.54 4.18 13.88
CA LYS A 37 -8.92 3.70 13.97
C LYS A 37 -8.91 2.19 14.21
N GLN A 38 -9.72 1.69 15.14
CA GLN A 38 -9.72 0.26 15.46
C GLN A 38 -10.54 -0.54 14.44
N GLU A 39 -11.54 0.09 13.85
CA GLU A 39 -12.44 -0.50 12.88
C GLU A 39 -11.81 -0.57 11.50
N HIS A 40 -12.20 -1.62 10.77
CA HIS A 40 -11.90 -1.80 9.35
C HIS A 40 -13.17 -1.59 8.51
N PRO A 41 -13.06 -1.12 7.25
CA PRO A 41 -11.84 -0.68 6.58
C PRO A 41 -11.36 0.70 7.04
N ARG A 42 -10.04 0.89 7.10
CA ARG A 42 -9.38 2.13 7.53
C ARG A 42 -8.29 2.61 6.57
N LEU A 43 -7.89 1.81 5.59
CA LEU A 43 -6.93 2.18 4.56
C LEU A 43 -7.65 2.77 3.34
N LEU A 44 -7.27 3.98 2.94
CA LEU A 44 -7.70 4.72 1.73
C LEU A 44 -9.22 5.00 1.62
N ILE A 45 -10.04 3.96 1.62
CA ILE A 45 -11.49 4.03 1.44
C ILE A 45 -12.14 3.57 2.75
N GLY A 46 -12.60 4.48 3.60
CA GLY A 46 -13.42 4.12 4.77
C GLY A 46 -14.88 3.83 4.39
N PRO A 47 -15.74 3.44 5.34
CA PRO A 47 -17.18 3.23 5.07
C PRO A 47 -17.85 4.46 4.44
N LYS A 48 -17.59 5.65 5.00
CA LYS A 48 -18.11 6.92 4.45
C LYS A 48 -17.65 7.17 3.01
N THR A 49 -16.37 6.94 2.74
CA THR A 49 -15.79 7.14 1.39
C THR A 49 -16.40 6.18 0.37
N ALA A 50 -16.73 4.94 0.76
CA ALA A 50 -17.43 4.03 -0.15
C ALA A 50 -18.83 4.55 -0.53
N GLU A 51 -19.58 5.10 0.42
CA GLU A 51 -20.89 5.70 0.12
C GLU A 51 -20.76 6.96 -0.76
N GLU A 52 -19.75 7.79 -0.53
CA GLU A 52 -19.41 8.94 -1.38
C GLU A 52 -19.05 8.48 -2.81
N LEU A 53 -18.27 7.40 -2.96
CA LEU A 53 -17.90 6.83 -4.25
C LEU A 53 -19.10 6.24 -4.99
N LYS A 54 -20.00 5.51 -4.32
CA LYS A 54 -21.24 5.01 -4.92
C LYS A 54 -22.10 6.16 -5.46
N ALA A 55 -22.25 7.23 -4.66
CA ALA A 55 -22.98 8.41 -5.08
C ALA A 55 -22.32 9.14 -6.27
N LEU A 56 -20.99 9.18 -6.31
CA LEU A 56 -20.23 9.75 -7.43
C LEU A 56 -20.39 8.92 -8.70
N ILE A 57 -20.26 7.59 -8.61
CA ILE A 57 -20.43 6.64 -9.71
C ILE A 57 -21.83 6.80 -10.34
N ALA A 58 -22.87 7.01 -9.53
CA ALA A 58 -24.24 7.18 -10.02
C ALA A 58 -24.47 8.51 -10.78
N LYS A 59 -23.65 9.53 -10.54
CA LYS A 59 -23.88 10.91 -11.03
C LYS A 59 -22.89 11.36 -12.10
N ASP A 60 -21.67 10.84 -12.07
CA ASP A 60 -20.58 11.25 -12.96
C ASP A 60 -20.24 10.17 -13.99
N LYS A 61 -20.26 10.55 -15.28
CA LYS A 61 -20.04 9.60 -16.39
C LYS A 61 -18.61 9.07 -16.45
N VAL A 62 -17.61 9.84 -15.99
CA VAL A 62 -16.21 9.42 -15.98
C VAL A 62 -16.00 8.43 -14.84
N ALA A 63 -16.50 8.73 -13.64
CA ALA A 63 -16.49 7.82 -12.51
C ALA A 63 -17.18 6.49 -12.84
N ALA A 64 -18.35 6.53 -13.47
CA ALA A 64 -19.06 5.33 -13.93
C ALA A 64 -18.22 4.50 -14.91
N ARG A 65 -17.52 5.15 -15.85
CA ARG A 65 -16.66 4.45 -16.82
C ARG A 65 -15.45 3.79 -16.15
N ILE A 66 -14.82 4.47 -15.19
CA ILE A 66 -13.69 3.93 -14.42
C ILE A 66 -14.17 2.73 -13.61
N TYR A 67 -15.26 2.87 -12.86
CA TYR A 67 -15.85 1.78 -12.10
C TYR A 67 -16.18 0.57 -12.97
N ALA A 68 -16.83 0.78 -14.11
CA ALA A 68 -17.13 -0.32 -15.04
C ALA A 68 -15.87 -1.04 -15.55
N SER A 69 -14.72 -0.35 -15.61
CA SER A 69 -13.45 -1.00 -15.94
C SER A 69 -12.92 -1.87 -14.81
N ILE A 70 -13.03 -1.40 -13.57
CA ILE A 70 -12.63 -2.16 -12.38
C ILE A 70 -13.53 -3.39 -12.22
N GLU A 71 -14.84 -3.23 -12.37
CA GLU A 71 -15.81 -4.33 -12.28
C GLU A 71 -15.55 -5.39 -13.35
N ARG A 72 -15.27 -5.01 -14.60
CA ARG A 72 -14.87 -5.97 -15.65
C ARG A 72 -13.60 -6.74 -15.30
N SER A 73 -12.61 -6.09 -14.68
CA SER A 73 -11.39 -6.78 -14.23
C SER A 73 -11.67 -7.76 -13.10
N ALA A 74 -12.53 -7.39 -12.15
CA ALA A 74 -13.00 -8.29 -11.08
C ALA A 74 -13.75 -9.51 -11.66
N ASP A 75 -14.72 -9.29 -12.54
CA ASP A 75 -15.50 -10.34 -13.21
C ASP A 75 -14.61 -11.30 -14.00
N LYS A 76 -13.63 -10.77 -14.74
CA LYS A 76 -12.65 -11.59 -15.45
C LYS A 76 -11.86 -12.47 -14.49
N THR A 77 -11.42 -11.91 -13.37
CA THR A 77 -10.59 -12.60 -12.36
C THR A 77 -11.31 -13.78 -11.71
N LEU A 78 -12.64 -13.74 -11.57
CA LEU A 78 -13.45 -14.86 -11.03
C LEU A 78 -13.16 -16.19 -11.72
N ASN A 79 -12.86 -16.16 -13.03
CA ASN A 79 -12.63 -17.36 -13.84
C ASN A 79 -11.14 -17.70 -14.02
N GLU A 80 -10.23 -16.90 -13.47
CA GLU A 80 -8.79 -17.12 -13.60
C GLU A 80 -8.24 -17.90 -12.42
N LYS A 81 -7.31 -18.83 -12.67
CA LYS A 81 -6.61 -19.55 -11.60
C LYS A 81 -5.82 -18.57 -10.70
N PRO A 82 -5.67 -18.87 -9.40
CA PRO A 82 -4.81 -18.10 -8.52
C PRO A 82 -3.38 -17.97 -9.05
N SER A 83 -2.73 -16.86 -8.75
CA SER A 83 -1.34 -16.62 -9.14
C SER A 83 -0.39 -17.67 -8.56
N LYS A 84 0.70 -17.93 -9.28
CA LYS A 84 1.74 -18.88 -8.89
C LYS A 84 3.06 -18.15 -8.76
N TYR A 85 3.93 -18.68 -7.90
CA TYR A 85 5.29 -18.18 -7.77
C TYR A 85 6.07 -18.48 -9.06
N GLU A 86 6.37 -17.44 -9.82
CA GLU A 86 7.07 -17.55 -11.10
C GLU A 86 8.05 -16.38 -11.22
N LEU A 87 9.27 -16.68 -11.65
CA LEU A 87 10.30 -15.68 -11.97
C LEU A 87 10.61 -15.82 -13.47
N PRO A 88 9.86 -15.19 -14.37
CA PRO A 88 9.97 -15.43 -15.82
C PRO A 88 11.37 -15.14 -16.38
N ASP A 89 12.12 -14.23 -15.75
CA ASP A 89 13.49 -13.88 -16.10
C ASP A 89 14.53 -14.42 -15.09
N GLY A 90 14.10 -15.27 -14.16
CA GLY A 90 14.93 -15.82 -13.08
C GLY A 90 15.31 -14.83 -11.98
N ARG A 91 14.83 -13.58 -12.00
CA ARG A 91 15.13 -12.57 -10.98
C ARG A 91 13.90 -11.93 -10.34
N ARG A 92 12.93 -11.52 -11.15
CA ARG A 92 11.83 -10.63 -10.71
C ARG A 92 10.54 -11.41 -10.58
N LEU A 93 9.89 -11.24 -9.43
CA LEU A 93 8.53 -11.65 -9.15
C LEU A 93 7.52 -10.57 -9.56
N LEU A 94 7.98 -9.40 -10.02
CA LEU A 94 7.17 -8.22 -10.34
C LEU A 94 5.91 -8.50 -11.17
N LEU A 95 6.01 -9.36 -12.20
CA LEU A 95 4.86 -9.72 -13.04
C LEU A 95 3.77 -10.48 -12.27
N VAL A 96 4.16 -11.20 -11.22
CA VAL A 96 3.26 -11.92 -10.31
C VAL A 96 2.76 -10.99 -9.22
N SER A 97 3.64 -10.24 -8.54
CA SER A 97 3.24 -9.32 -7.47
C SER A 97 2.25 -8.25 -7.97
N GLY A 98 2.52 -7.66 -9.13
CA GLY A 98 1.64 -6.66 -9.72
C GLY A 98 0.28 -7.24 -10.10
N ARG A 99 0.26 -8.48 -10.62
CA ARG A 99 -0.99 -9.20 -10.90
C ARG A 99 -1.80 -9.47 -9.63
N VAL A 100 -1.14 -9.91 -8.56
CA VAL A 100 -1.82 -10.16 -7.27
C VAL A 100 -2.42 -8.85 -6.75
N LEU A 101 -1.66 -7.75 -6.79
CA LEU A 101 -2.15 -6.43 -6.42
C LEU A 101 -3.37 -6.00 -7.25
N ASP A 102 -3.26 -6.01 -8.58
CA ASP A 102 -4.33 -5.61 -9.49
C ASP A 102 -5.61 -6.42 -9.26
N ARG A 103 -5.48 -7.73 -9.05
CA ARG A 103 -6.60 -8.64 -8.80
C ARG A 103 -7.27 -8.35 -7.46
N VAL A 104 -6.48 -8.26 -6.39
CA VAL A 104 -7.01 -8.04 -5.03
C VAL A 104 -7.66 -6.66 -4.92
N GLU A 105 -7.04 -5.60 -5.45
CA GLU A 105 -7.64 -4.26 -5.46
C GLU A 105 -8.94 -4.24 -6.26
N SER A 106 -8.98 -4.85 -7.45
CA SER A 106 -10.18 -4.85 -8.29
C SER A 106 -11.33 -5.61 -7.62
N LEU A 107 -11.06 -6.80 -7.08
CA LEU A 107 -12.06 -7.63 -6.40
C LEU A 107 -12.55 -6.95 -5.12
N ALA A 108 -11.65 -6.43 -4.28
CA ALA A 108 -12.01 -5.75 -3.06
C ALA A 108 -12.80 -4.46 -3.32
N PHE A 109 -12.40 -3.66 -4.31
CA PHE A 109 -13.16 -2.48 -4.71
C PHE A 109 -14.56 -2.84 -5.20
N ALA A 110 -14.67 -3.82 -6.11
CA ALA A 110 -15.94 -4.25 -6.67
C ALA A 110 -16.87 -4.83 -5.58
N CYS A 111 -16.33 -5.60 -4.63
CA CYS A 111 -17.08 -6.07 -3.47
C CYS A 111 -17.67 -4.90 -2.69
N ARG A 112 -16.89 -3.85 -2.43
CA ARG A 112 -17.39 -2.71 -1.65
C ARG A 112 -18.45 -1.88 -2.34
N MET A 113 -18.48 -1.90 -3.67
CA MET A 113 -19.53 -1.25 -4.43
C MET A 113 -20.81 -2.10 -4.51
N THR A 114 -20.67 -3.43 -4.55
CA THR A 114 -21.78 -4.36 -4.90
C THR A 114 -22.29 -5.24 -3.76
N GLY A 115 -21.46 -5.53 -2.76
CA GLY A 115 -21.71 -6.51 -1.69
C GLY A 115 -21.65 -7.98 -2.13
N LYS A 116 -21.11 -8.27 -3.32
CA LYS A 116 -21.08 -9.64 -3.87
C LYS A 116 -19.98 -10.50 -3.23
N LYS A 117 -20.39 -11.61 -2.60
CA LYS A 117 -19.49 -12.57 -1.93
C LYS A 117 -18.51 -13.29 -2.85
N GLU A 118 -18.87 -13.50 -4.12
CA GLU A 118 -17.99 -14.15 -5.10
C GLU A 118 -16.65 -13.43 -5.27
N TYR A 119 -16.64 -12.10 -5.16
CA TYR A 119 -15.40 -11.31 -5.22
C TYR A 119 -14.53 -11.52 -3.98
N VAL A 120 -15.14 -11.65 -2.80
CA VAL A 120 -14.47 -11.88 -1.52
C VAL A 120 -13.76 -13.23 -1.54
N GLU A 121 -14.50 -14.29 -1.85
CA GLU A 121 -13.98 -15.65 -1.94
C GLU A 121 -12.82 -15.71 -2.94
N ARG A 122 -12.96 -15.07 -4.10
CA ARG A 122 -11.90 -15.03 -5.10
C ARG A 122 -10.68 -14.24 -4.65
N ALA A 123 -10.85 -13.13 -3.93
CA ALA A 123 -9.72 -12.35 -3.41
C ALA A 123 -8.94 -13.15 -2.36
N TRP A 124 -9.65 -13.84 -1.44
CA TRP A 124 -9.02 -14.72 -0.46
C TRP A 124 -8.26 -15.87 -1.11
N MET A 125 -8.79 -16.48 -2.18
CA MET A 125 -8.04 -17.50 -2.94
C MET A 125 -6.74 -16.94 -3.55
N GLU A 126 -6.73 -15.69 -4.00
CA GLU A 126 -5.51 -15.05 -4.53
C GLU A 126 -4.46 -14.82 -3.43
N LEU A 127 -4.90 -14.28 -2.30
CA LEU A 127 -4.06 -13.99 -1.14
C LEU A 127 -3.54 -15.26 -0.48
N GLU A 128 -4.38 -16.29 -0.35
CA GLU A 128 -3.98 -17.59 0.17
C GLU A 128 -2.88 -18.19 -0.71
N ALA A 129 -3.07 -18.24 -2.03
CA ALA A 129 -2.05 -18.73 -2.94
C ALA A 129 -0.73 -17.96 -2.82
N ALA A 130 -0.78 -16.63 -2.76
CA ALA A 130 0.39 -15.77 -2.60
C ALA A 130 1.07 -15.91 -1.22
N SER A 131 0.31 -16.25 -0.16
CA SER A 131 0.85 -16.52 1.18
C SER A 131 1.69 -17.80 1.22
N GLN A 132 1.43 -18.74 0.32
CA GLN A 132 2.14 -20.02 0.21
C GLN A 132 3.37 -19.94 -0.71
N PHE A 133 3.68 -18.75 -1.24
CA PHE A 133 4.92 -18.55 -1.97
C PHE A 133 6.12 -18.74 -1.04
N LYS A 134 7.23 -19.28 -1.58
CA LYS A 134 8.44 -19.51 -0.78
C LYS A 134 9.00 -18.22 -0.15
N ASP A 135 8.79 -17.09 -0.81
CA ASP A 135 9.15 -15.74 -0.40
C ASP A 135 8.38 -14.73 -1.28
N TRP A 136 8.48 -13.43 -0.96
CA TRP A 136 8.00 -12.34 -1.82
C TRP A 136 9.17 -11.61 -2.50
N ASN A 137 10.24 -12.35 -2.79
CA ASN A 137 11.49 -11.88 -3.36
C ASN A 137 12.10 -10.65 -2.65
N PRO A 138 12.49 -10.75 -1.36
CA PRO A 138 12.95 -9.62 -0.57
C PRO A 138 14.22 -8.93 -1.10
N SER A 139 14.95 -9.58 -2.00
CA SER A 139 16.10 -9.00 -2.71
C SER A 139 15.71 -7.90 -3.71
N HIS A 140 14.44 -7.90 -4.15
CA HIS A 140 13.86 -6.94 -5.07
C HIS A 140 12.72 -6.20 -4.38
N PHE A 141 13.03 -5.02 -3.81
CA PHE A 141 12.11 -4.25 -2.97
C PHE A 141 10.70 -4.08 -3.55
N LEU A 142 10.59 -3.76 -4.85
CA LEU A 142 9.30 -3.51 -5.49
C LEU A 142 8.38 -4.75 -5.47
N ASP A 143 8.95 -5.94 -5.66
CA ASP A 143 8.20 -7.21 -5.63
C ASP A 143 7.54 -7.42 -4.26
N THR A 144 8.32 -7.20 -3.19
CA THR A 144 7.82 -7.28 -1.81
C THR A 144 6.84 -6.15 -1.50
N ALA A 145 7.07 -4.93 -2.00
CA ALA A 145 6.22 -3.77 -1.76
C ALA A 145 4.83 -3.94 -2.38
N GLU A 146 4.75 -4.39 -3.64
CA GLU A 146 3.46 -4.68 -4.29
C GLU A 146 2.72 -5.82 -3.61
N MET A 147 3.42 -6.90 -3.22
CA MET A 147 2.78 -8.01 -2.50
C MET A 147 2.23 -7.56 -1.15
N THR A 148 3.02 -6.78 -0.39
CA THR A 148 2.60 -6.22 0.90
C THR A 148 1.38 -5.31 0.73
N HIS A 149 1.36 -4.50 -0.33
CA HIS A 149 0.23 -3.64 -0.64
C HIS A 149 -1.05 -4.45 -0.92
N ALA A 150 -0.95 -5.51 -1.72
CA ALA A 150 -2.08 -6.39 -2.02
C ALA A 150 -2.68 -6.99 -0.74
N PHE A 151 -1.83 -7.50 0.16
CA PHE A 151 -2.26 -8.04 1.45
C PHE A 151 -2.87 -6.96 2.36
N ALA A 152 -2.30 -5.76 2.40
CA ALA A 152 -2.82 -4.66 3.19
C ALA A 152 -4.24 -4.26 2.74
N ILE A 153 -4.46 -4.13 1.42
CA ILE A 153 -5.79 -3.81 0.88
C ILE A 153 -6.77 -4.95 1.12
N GLY A 154 -6.41 -6.19 0.77
CA GLY A 154 -7.29 -7.33 0.94
C GLY A 154 -7.72 -7.54 2.39
N TYR A 155 -6.76 -7.53 3.32
CA TYR A 155 -7.03 -7.69 4.75
C TYR A 155 -7.89 -6.56 5.31
N ASP A 156 -7.62 -5.31 4.93
CA ASP A 156 -8.36 -4.16 5.45
C ASP A 156 -9.75 -4.03 4.86
N TRP A 157 -9.88 -4.15 3.54
CA TRP A 157 -11.13 -3.89 2.83
C TRP A 157 -12.14 -5.03 2.92
N LEU A 158 -11.67 -6.26 3.15
CA LEU A 158 -12.52 -7.47 3.24
C LEU A 158 -12.64 -7.99 4.68
N TRP A 159 -12.25 -7.20 5.69
CA TRP A 159 -12.19 -7.63 7.08
C TRP A 159 -13.49 -8.21 7.67
N GLN A 160 -14.65 -7.69 7.23
CA GLN A 160 -15.96 -8.04 7.77
C GLN A 160 -16.76 -9.00 6.87
N GLU A 161 -16.22 -9.34 5.69
CA GLU A 161 -16.89 -10.13 4.67
C GLU A 161 -16.64 -11.64 4.85
#